data_AF-A0A519F7F1-F1
#
_entry.id   AF-A0A519F7F1-F1
#
_cell.length_a   1.000
_cell.length_b   1.000
_cell.length_c   1.000
_cell.angle_alpha   90.00
_cell.angle_beta   90.00
_cell.angle_gamma   90.00
#
_symmetry.space_group_name_H-M   'P 1'
#
loop_
_entity.id
_entity.type
_entity.pdbx_description
1 polymer ?
#
loop_
_entity_poly.entity_id
_entity_poly.type
_entity_poly.pdbx_seq_one_letter_code
_entity_poly.pdbx_strand_id
1 'polypeptide(L)'
;MRNSRDMSSMAPWQISKYKKLRFLAVVRHFAYVFEREKLIESLGDRMCGSGTGPSTEEIARFEYLGEKERLARKRLDEFLHEFMGEH
;
A
#
# COMPACT_ATOMS: atom_id res chain seq x y z
N MET A 1 -20.31 12.69 6.16
CA MET A 1 -19.60 12.50 7.44
C MET A 1 -19.30 11.02 7.58
N ARG A 2 -18.03 10.62 7.62
CA ARG A 2 -17.61 9.21 7.49
C ARG A 2 -17.49 8.59 8.87
N ASN A 3 -18.16 7.45 9.08
CA ASN A 3 -18.23 6.69 10.33
C ASN A 3 -16.89 6.65 11.06
N SER A 4 -16.85 7.23 12.26
CA SER A 4 -15.86 6.87 13.27
C SER A 4 -16.03 5.38 13.54
N ARG A 5 -15.10 4.56 13.02
CA ARG A 5 -15.01 3.12 13.29
C ARG A 5 -15.04 2.92 14.80
N ASP A 6 -16.17 2.45 15.31
CA ASP A 6 -16.36 2.27 16.74
C ASP A 6 -15.51 1.07 17.18
N MET A 7 -14.32 1.36 17.74
CA MET A 7 -13.40 0.36 18.26
C MET A 7 -13.73 -0.04 19.70
N SER A 8 -14.84 0.46 20.27
CA SER A 8 -15.18 0.30 21.70
C SER A 8 -15.50 -1.15 22.08
N SER A 9 -15.85 -1.99 21.12
CA SER A 9 -16.13 -3.43 21.30
C SER A 9 -14.91 -4.33 21.08
N MET A 10 -13.76 -3.79 20.69
CA MET A 10 -12.57 -4.57 20.34
C MET A 10 -11.70 -4.86 21.57
N ALA A 11 -11.23 -6.09 21.69
CA ALA A 11 -10.22 -6.48 22.65
C ALA A 11 -8.89 -5.71 22.39
N PRO A 12 -8.07 -5.44 23.43
CA PRO A 12 -6.84 -4.67 23.27
C PRO A 12 -5.87 -5.20 22.19
N TRP A 13 -5.79 -6.53 22.02
CA TRP A 13 -4.96 -7.16 20.99
C TRP A 13 -5.49 -6.91 19.58
N GLN A 14 -6.80 -6.81 19.40
CA GLN A 14 -7.43 -6.49 18.11
C GLN A 14 -7.13 -5.03 17.73
N ILE A 15 -7.22 -4.10 18.67
CA ILE A 15 -6.87 -2.69 18.46
C ILE A 15 -5.39 -2.55 18.06
N SER A 16 -4.49 -3.23 18.76
CA SER A 16 -3.06 -3.23 18.45
C SER A 16 -2.78 -3.81 17.06
N LYS A 17 -3.39 -4.96 16.74
CA LYS A 17 -3.26 -5.61 15.43
C LYS A 17 -3.79 -4.72 14.30
N TYR A 18 -4.96 -4.10 14.47
CA TYR A 18 -5.50 -3.12 13.52
C TYR A 18 -4.52 -1.97 13.26
N LYS A 19 -4.01 -1.33 14.33
CA LYS A 19 -3.05 -0.22 14.20
C LYS A 19 -1.81 -0.63 13.41
N LYS A 20 -1.28 -1.84 13.69
CA LYS A 20 -0.14 -2.40 12.96
C LYS A 20 -0.46 -2.66 11.49
N LEU A 21 -1.59 -3.30 11.18
CA LEU A 21 -2.01 -3.60 9.82
C LEU A 21 -2.27 -2.32 9.02
N ARG A 22 -2.96 -1.35 9.61
CA ARG A 22 -3.20 -0.03 9.02
C ARG A 22 -1.90 0.70 8.73
N PHE A 23 -0.99 0.74 9.70
CA PHE A 23 0.33 1.36 9.51
C PHE A 23 1.10 0.69 8.35
N LEU A 24 1.14 -0.64 8.32
CA LEU A 24 1.79 -1.38 7.24
C LEU A 24 1.16 -1.10 5.88
N ALA A 25 -0.17 -1.09 5.78
CA ALA A 25 -0.87 -0.76 4.54
C ALA A 25 -0.50 0.64 4.04
N VAL A 26 -0.49 1.64 4.94
CA VAL A 26 -0.10 3.02 4.61
C VAL A 26 1.35 3.10 4.14
N VAL A 27 2.30 2.53 4.89
CA VAL A 27 3.73 2.58 4.51
C VAL A 27 3.99 1.88 3.19
N ARG A 28 3.36 0.72 2.94
CA ARG A 28 3.52 0.01 1.66
C ARG A 28 2.88 0.77 0.51
N HIS A 29 1.75 1.44 0.75
CA HIS A 29 1.12 2.30 -0.23
C HIS A 29 2.04 3.45 -0.64
N PHE A 30 2.62 4.16 0.32
CA PHE A 30 3.58 5.23 0.03
C PHE A 30 4.80 4.73 -0.74
N ALA A 31 5.38 3.59 -0.35
CA ALA A 31 6.52 3.03 -1.07
C ALA A 31 6.17 2.67 -2.53
N TYR A 32 4.99 2.08 -2.75
CA TYR A 32 4.51 1.74 -4.09
C TYR A 32 4.25 2.98 -4.96
N VAL A 33 3.56 3.99 -4.42
CA VAL A 33 3.26 5.24 -5.13
C VAL A 33 4.55 5.99 -5.47
N PHE A 34 5.48 6.09 -4.52
CA PHE A 34 6.75 6.75 -4.74
C PHE A 34 7.57 6.07 -5.85
N GLU A 35 7.63 4.74 -5.84
CA GLU A 35 8.33 4.02 -6.92
C GLU A 35 7.61 4.16 -8.27
N ARG A 36 6.27 4.19 -8.27
CA ARG A 36 5.47 4.46 -9.48
C ARG A 36 5.81 5.81 -10.09
N GLU A 37 5.91 6.86 -9.27
CA GLU A 37 6.23 8.21 -9.73
C GLU A 37 7.61 8.26 -10.39
N LYS A 38 8.61 7.61 -9.80
CA LYS A 38 9.95 7.49 -10.41
C LYS A 38 9.93 6.79 -11.77
N LEU A 39 9.18 5.70 -11.89
CA LEU A 39 9.07 4.99 -13.17
C LEU A 39 8.40 5.85 -14.24
N ILE A 40 7.37 6.60 -13.86
CA ILE A 40 6.67 7.53 -14.77
C ILE A 40 7.61 8.64 -15.22
N GLU A 41 8.37 9.24 -14.31
CA GLU A 41 9.36 10.27 -14.61
C GLU A 41 10.44 9.74 -15.56
N SER A 42 11.04 8.59 -15.24
CA SER A 42 12.05 7.94 -16.09
C SER A 42 11.51 7.59 -17.48
N LEU A 43 10.26 7.13 -17.57
CA LEU A 43 9.60 6.90 -18.86
C LEU A 43 9.41 8.20 -19.65
N GLY A 44 9.02 9.28 -18.98
CA GLY A 44 8.92 10.62 -19.56
C GLY A 44 10.26 11.11 -20.12
N ASP A 45 11.34 10.94 -19.37
CA ASP A 45 12.69 11.30 -19.82
C ASP A 45 13.10 10.54 -21.09
N ARG A 46 12.78 9.23 -21.15
CA ARG A 46 13.01 8.44 -22.37
C ARG A 46 12.22 8.97 -23.56
N MET A 47 10.95 9.32 -23.36
CA MET A 47 10.08 9.82 -24.42
C MET A 47 10.52 11.17 -24.96
N CYS A 48 11.09 12.03 -24.11
CA CYS A 48 11.64 13.33 -24.49
C CYS A 48 13.08 13.26 -25.02
N GLY A 49 13.72 12.08 -25.01
CA GLY A 49 15.10 11.89 -25.45
C GLY A 49 16.16 12.36 -24.45
N SER A 50 15.78 12.67 -23.21
CA SER A 50 16.67 13.09 -22.12
C SER A 50 17.19 11.94 -21.25
N GLY A 51 16.64 10.73 -21.38
CA GLY A 51 17.02 9.58 -20.54
C GLY A 51 16.87 8.20 -21.20
N THR A 52 17.30 7.16 -20.48
CA THR A 52 17.27 5.76 -20.96
C THR A 52 15.95 5.04 -20.66
N GLY A 53 15.12 5.63 -19.80
CA GLY A 53 13.92 4.99 -19.26
C GLY A 53 14.23 4.03 -18.12
N PRO A 54 13.19 3.42 -17.54
CA PRO A 54 13.33 2.56 -16.38
C PRO A 54 14.08 1.28 -16.75
N SER A 55 15.02 0.90 -15.89
CA SER A 55 15.74 -0.36 -15.97
C SER A 55 14.86 -1.55 -15.59
N THR A 56 15.29 -2.74 -15.99
CA THR A 56 14.62 -4.01 -15.60
C THR A 56 14.59 -4.20 -14.07
N GLU A 57 15.61 -3.72 -13.36
CA GLU A 57 15.71 -3.81 -11.91
C GLU A 57 14.70 -2.89 -11.21
N GLU A 58 14.49 -1.68 -11.74
CA GLU A 58 13.48 -0.74 -11.25
C GLU A 58 12.06 -1.26 -11.51
N ILE A 59 11.82 -1.86 -12.68
CA ILE A 59 10.54 -2.51 -13.00
C ILE A 59 10.28 -3.68 -12.03
N ALA A 60 11.25 -4.57 -11.83
CA ALA A 60 11.11 -5.69 -10.89
C ALA A 60 10.89 -5.24 -9.44
N ARG A 61 11.57 -4.15 -9.03
CA ARG A 61 11.36 -3.53 -7.72
C ARG A 61 9.94 -2.99 -7.57
N PHE A 62 9.43 -2.31 -8.60
CA PHE A 62 8.07 -1.79 -8.60
C PHE A 62 7.03 -2.90 -8.49
N GLU A 63 7.17 -3.99 -9.25
CA GLU A 63 6.31 -5.17 -9.14
C GLU A 63 6.34 -5.79 -7.74
N TYR A 64 7.54 -5.93 -7.17
CA TYR A 64 7.71 -6.41 -5.80
C TYR A 64 6.99 -5.51 -4.78
N LEU A 65 7.13 -4.19 -4.90
CA LEU A 65 6.45 -3.24 -4.03
C LEU A 65 4.92 -3.30 -4.19
N GLY A 66 4.44 -3.45 -5.43
CA GLY A 66 3.02 -3.64 -5.72
C GLY A 66 2.46 -4.89 -5.04
N GLU A 67 3.19 -6.00 -5.07
CA GLU A 67 2.78 -7.22 -4.37
C GLU A 67 2.77 -7.05 -2.85
N LYS A 68 3.77 -6.39 -2.26
CA LYS A 68 3.79 -6.12 -0.82
C LYS A 68 2.66 -5.20 -0.37
N GLU A 69 2.31 -4.24 -1.21
CA GLU A 69 1.21 -3.32 -0.98
C GLU A 69 -0.14 -4.03 -1.05
N ARG A 70 -0.36 -4.86 -2.09
CA ARG A 70 -1.56 -5.68 -2.25
C ARG A 70 -1.77 -6.62 -1.07
N LEU A 71 -0.71 -7.32 -0.64
CA LEU A 71 -0.76 -8.21 0.51
C LEU A 71 -1.04 -7.46 1.83
N ALA A 72 -0.49 -6.26 2.01
CA ALA A 72 -0.74 -5.45 3.19
C ALA A 72 -2.20 -4.96 3.25
N ARG A 73 -2.76 -4.53 2.12
CA ARG A 73 -4.18 -4.16 2.00
C ARG A 73 -5.10 -5.35 2.26
N LYS A 74 -4.86 -6.47 1.57
CA LYS A 74 -5.64 -7.71 1.76
C LYS A 74 -5.71 -8.12 3.23
N ARG A 75 -4.57 -8.13 3.94
CA ARG A 75 -4.53 -8.48 5.37
C ARG A 75 -5.29 -7.50 6.26
N LEU A 76 -5.27 -6.21 5.92
CA LEU A 76 -6.06 -5.22 6.64
C LEU A 76 -7.55 -5.47 6.38
N ASP A 77 -7.95 -5.62 5.12
CA ASP A 77 -9.35 -5.84 4.73
C ASP A 77 -9.92 -7.12 5.34
N GLU A 78 -9.17 -8.23 5.31
CA GLU A 78 -9.53 -9.48 5.99
C GLU A 78 -9.78 -9.27 7.48
N PHE A 79 -8.92 -8.50 8.14
CA PHE A 79 -9.08 -8.19 9.57
C PHE A 79 -10.31 -7.30 9.83
N LEU A 80 -10.60 -6.33 8.96
CA LEU A 80 -11.77 -5.47 9.10
C LEU A 80 -13.07 -6.24 8.84
N HIS A 81 -13.08 -7.13 7.86
CA HIS A 81 -14.21 -8.02 7.58
C HIS A 81 -14.47 -8.97 8.76
N GLU A 82 -13.43 -9.62 9.30
CA GLU A 82 -13.55 -10.57 10.41
C GLU A 82 -14.02 -9.92 11.71
N PHE A 83 -13.54 -8.71 12.04
CA PHE A 83 -13.72 -8.13 13.37
C PHE A 83 -14.51 -6.82 13.42
N MET A 84 -14.82 -6.20 12.29
CA MET A 84 -15.62 -4.97 12.24
C MET A 84 -16.88 -5.08 11.38
N GLY A 85 -17.14 -6.25 10.78
CA GLY A 85 -18.36 -6.48 9.99
C GLY A 85 -18.47 -5.57 8.76
N GLU A 86 -17.35 -5.19 8.14
CA GLU A 86 -17.38 -4.47 6.86
C GLU A 86 -17.95 -5.42 5.77
N HIS A 87 -19.24 -5.25 5.44
CA HIS A 87 -19.92 -5.81 4.24
C HIS A 87 -19.84 -4.83 3.06
#